data_AF-A0A375HFW9-F1
#
_entry.id   AF-A0A375HFW9-F1
#
_cell.length_a   1.000
_cell.length_b   1.000
_cell.length_c   1.000
_cell.angle_alpha   90.00
_cell.angle_beta   90.00
_cell.angle_gamma   90.00
#
_symmetry.space_group_name_H-M   'P 1'
#
loop_
_entity.id
_entity.type
_entity.pdbx_description
1 polymer ?
#
loop_
_entity_poly.entity_id
_entity_poly.type
_entity_poly.pdbx_seq_one_letter_code
_entity_poly.pdbx_strand_id
1 'polypeptide(L)'
;MPRRDFDAHRPLRGDENLERIFSWREWRKVSASLTLEYDKGDYLLEVRPDHRPLIHRYLEVAEYPDGRIALWGDSASLPYATYDRLGEIDQGEIVDNKRLGHVLAITAQVQAQRDSRQQAGPSRTLQGEPARLRRAPLNVKRQRLINRLDRDAIAPTPIPQMADILTLPTANQPPYSRPDGRDFAASIRVCLARTVLAATRFS
;
A
#
# COMPACT_ATOMS: atom_id res chain seq x y z
N MET A 1 36.22 -29.62 -33.96
CA MET A 1 35.62 -29.63 -35.32
C MET A 1 34.52 -30.67 -35.36
N PRO A 2 33.37 -30.39 -36.00
CA PRO A 2 32.31 -31.39 -36.17
C PRO A 2 32.87 -32.63 -36.87
N ARG A 3 32.35 -33.80 -36.50
CA ARG A 3 32.88 -35.09 -36.94
C ARG A 3 32.50 -35.44 -38.39
N ARG A 4 31.55 -34.71 -38.97
CA ARG A 4 31.02 -34.91 -40.33
C ARG A 4 30.44 -33.59 -40.84
N ASP A 5 30.67 -33.28 -42.12
CA ASP A 5 30.23 -32.03 -42.76
C ASP A 5 28.78 -32.08 -43.29
N PHE A 6 28.04 -33.14 -43.00
CA PHE A 6 26.67 -33.32 -43.49
C PHE A 6 25.68 -32.56 -42.60
N ASP A 7 25.04 -31.53 -43.17
CA ASP A 7 23.97 -30.78 -42.52
C ASP A 7 22.61 -31.47 -42.76
N ALA A 8 22.05 -32.04 -41.70
CA ALA A 8 20.72 -32.67 -41.71
C ALA A 8 19.62 -31.74 -41.15
N HIS A 9 19.94 -30.48 -40.84
CA HIS A 9 19.00 -29.56 -40.25
C HIS A 9 17.96 -29.09 -41.27
N ARG A 10 16.72 -28.95 -40.82
CA ARG A 10 15.67 -28.32 -41.61
C ARG A 10 16.01 -26.83 -41.73
N PRO A 11 15.99 -26.23 -42.94
CA PRO A 11 16.22 -24.80 -43.10
C PRO A 11 15.10 -24.00 -42.41
N LEU A 12 15.49 -22.89 -41.79
CA LEU A 12 14.57 -21.96 -41.15
C LEU A 12 13.64 -21.36 -42.20
N ARG A 13 12.33 -21.32 -41.92
CA ARG A 13 11.39 -20.62 -42.79
C ARG A 13 11.33 -19.13 -42.43
N GLY A 14 11.05 -18.27 -43.40
CA GLY A 14 11.03 -16.81 -43.20
C GLY A 14 9.93 -16.31 -42.24
N ASP A 15 8.92 -17.12 -41.96
CA ASP A 15 7.87 -16.87 -40.97
C ASP A 15 8.25 -17.27 -39.54
N GLU A 16 9.33 -18.03 -39.37
CA GLU A 16 9.80 -18.53 -38.07
C GLU A 16 10.73 -17.50 -37.40
N ASN A 17 10.22 -16.78 -36.40
CA ASN A 17 11.02 -15.85 -35.60
C ASN A 17 11.74 -16.59 -34.45
N LEU A 18 13.01 -16.92 -34.65
CA LEU A 18 13.85 -17.64 -33.68
C LEU A 18 13.98 -16.93 -32.32
N GLU A 19 14.09 -15.60 -32.30
CA GLU A 19 14.23 -14.84 -31.05
C GLU A 19 13.02 -15.09 -30.14
N ARG A 20 11.83 -15.13 -30.73
CA ARG A 20 10.58 -15.40 -30.02
C ARG A 20 10.38 -16.87 -29.65
N ILE A 21 10.92 -17.79 -30.44
CA ILE A 21 10.82 -19.23 -30.17
C ILE A 21 11.69 -19.62 -28.96
N PHE A 22 12.88 -19.03 -28.85
CA PHE A 22 13.84 -19.33 -27.79
C PHE A 22 13.71 -18.45 -26.54
N SER A 23 12.76 -17.51 -26.51
CA SER A 23 12.50 -16.69 -25.33
C SER A 23 11.75 -17.47 -24.24
N TRP A 24 12.14 -17.28 -22.98
CA TRP A 24 11.34 -17.68 -21.83
C TRP A 24 10.12 -16.76 -21.71
N ARG A 25 8.94 -17.31 -21.43
CA ARG A 25 7.67 -16.56 -21.46
C ARG A 25 6.87 -16.83 -20.20
N GLU A 26 6.47 -15.78 -19.50
CA GLU A 26 5.66 -15.88 -18.29
C GLU A 26 4.52 -14.86 -18.28
N TRP A 27 3.35 -15.29 -17.81
CA TRP A 27 2.20 -14.40 -17.67
C TRP A 27 2.20 -13.73 -16.29
N ARG A 28 2.22 -12.40 -16.28
CA ARG A 28 2.22 -11.60 -15.05
C ARG A 28 1.09 -10.58 -15.06
N LYS A 29 0.50 -10.35 -13.90
CA LYS A 29 -0.62 -9.42 -13.73
C LYS A 29 -0.10 -8.00 -13.55
N VAL A 30 -0.66 -7.07 -14.30
CA VAL A 30 -0.35 -5.63 -14.17
C VAL A 30 -1.06 -5.04 -12.95
N SER A 31 -0.34 -4.23 -12.19
CA SER A 31 -0.88 -3.52 -11.03
C SER A 31 -1.82 -2.36 -11.46
N ALA A 32 -2.43 -1.69 -10.47
CA ALA A 32 -3.21 -0.48 -10.74
C ALA A 32 -2.36 0.69 -11.29
N SER A 33 -1.07 0.69 -10.97
CA SER A 33 -0.12 1.75 -11.34
C SER A 33 0.58 1.48 -12.67
N LEU A 34 0.10 0.52 -13.47
CA LEU A 34 0.77 0.06 -14.69
C LEU A 34 2.19 -0.48 -14.44
N THR A 35 2.44 -1.03 -13.25
CA THR A 35 3.68 -1.73 -12.93
C THR A 35 3.50 -3.24 -12.99
N LEU A 36 4.56 -3.93 -13.37
CA LEU A 36 4.64 -5.37 -13.42
C LEU A 36 5.94 -5.81 -12.75
N GLU A 37 5.84 -6.71 -11.78
CA GLU A 37 6.98 -7.28 -11.07
C GLU A 37 7.37 -8.61 -11.75
N TYR A 38 8.65 -8.72 -12.13
CA TYR A 38 9.22 -9.92 -12.74
C TYR A 38 10.65 -10.14 -12.25
N ASP A 39 10.93 -11.38 -11.82
CA ASP A 39 12.12 -11.77 -11.06
C ASP A 39 12.39 -10.84 -9.86
N LYS A 40 13.33 -9.89 -9.99
CA LYS A 40 13.72 -8.94 -8.94
C LYS A 40 13.48 -7.48 -9.34
N GLY A 41 12.96 -7.25 -10.53
CA GLY A 41 12.78 -5.92 -11.10
C GLY A 41 11.31 -5.54 -11.20
N ASP A 42 11.06 -4.24 -11.11
CA ASP A 42 9.77 -3.66 -11.49
C ASP A 42 9.86 -3.01 -12.85
N TYR A 43 8.94 -3.38 -13.72
CA TYR A 43 8.79 -2.80 -15.04
C TYR A 43 7.57 -1.89 -15.02
N LEU A 44 7.81 -0.60 -15.23
CA LEU A 44 6.76 0.42 -15.33
C LEU A 44 6.42 0.60 -16.81
N LEU A 45 5.18 0.30 -17.18
CA LEU A 45 4.69 0.64 -18.52
C LEU A 45 4.53 2.16 -18.63
N GLU A 46 4.81 2.72 -19.80
CA GLU A 46 4.58 4.14 -20.03
C GLU A 46 3.10 4.49 -19.84
N VAL A 47 2.81 5.65 -19.24
CA VAL A 47 1.43 6.08 -19.01
C VAL A 47 0.86 6.69 -20.29
N ARG A 48 0.32 5.84 -21.16
CA ARG A 48 -0.42 6.25 -22.37
C ARG A 48 -1.91 5.93 -22.22
N PRO A 49 -2.81 6.65 -22.91
CA PRO A 49 -4.25 6.35 -22.89
C PRO A 49 -4.53 4.90 -23.28
N ASP A 50 -3.75 4.35 -24.22
CA ASP A 50 -3.87 2.97 -24.72
C ASP A 50 -3.48 1.90 -23.68
N HIS A 51 -2.69 2.28 -22.68
CA HIS A 51 -2.21 1.37 -21.63
C HIS A 51 -3.11 1.34 -20.39
N ARG A 52 -3.98 2.35 -20.20
CA ARG A 52 -4.98 2.37 -19.12
C ARG A 52 -5.85 1.11 -19.03
N PRO A 53 -6.36 0.51 -20.12
CA PRO A 53 -7.13 -0.72 -20.04
C PRO A 53 -6.30 -1.96 -19.68
N LEU A 54 -4.96 -1.88 -19.69
CA LEU A 54 -4.08 -2.98 -19.29
C LEU A 54 -3.99 -3.14 -17.76
N ILE A 55 -4.54 -2.18 -16.99
CA ILE A 55 -4.64 -2.29 -15.53
C ILE A 55 -5.37 -3.60 -15.17
N HIS A 56 -4.76 -4.38 -14.27
CA HIS A 56 -5.26 -5.68 -13.81
C HIS A 56 -5.38 -6.78 -14.89
N ARG A 57 -4.89 -6.55 -16.10
CA ARG A 57 -4.78 -7.59 -17.13
C ARG A 57 -3.49 -8.38 -16.96
N TYR A 58 -3.48 -9.59 -17.53
CA TYR A 58 -2.28 -10.40 -17.61
C TYR A 58 -1.55 -10.04 -18.90
N LEU A 59 -0.28 -9.71 -18.76
CA LEU A 59 0.64 -9.49 -19.86
C LEU A 59 1.65 -10.63 -19.91
N GLU A 60 2.17 -10.85 -21.10
CA GLU A 60 3.22 -11.82 -21.33
C GLU A 60 4.58 -11.12 -21.25
N VAL A 61 5.43 -11.58 -20.35
CA VAL A 61 6.82 -11.16 -20.21
C VAL A 61 7.66 -12.17 -20.96
N ALA A 62 8.37 -11.71 -21.99
CA ALA A 62 9.32 -12.52 -22.74
C ALA A 62 10.74 -12.12 -22.35
N GLU A 63 11.50 -13.06 -21.82
CA GLU A 63 12.93 -12.92 -21.53
C GLU A 63 13.73 -13.64 -22.61
N TYR A 64 14.57 -12.87 -23.30
CA TYR A 64 15.46 -13.38 -24.34
C TYR A 64 16.73 -13.95 -23.73
N PRO A 65 17.43 -14.87 -24.42
CA PRO A 65 18.70 -15.41 -23.93
C PRO A 65 19.79 -14.35 -23.71
N ASP A 66 19.67 -13.18 -24.34
CA ASP A 66 20.56 -12.04 -24.15
C ASP A 66 20.30 -11.29 -22.81
N GLY A 67 19.29 -11.71 -22.03
CA GLY A 67 18.82 -11.02 -20.83
C GLY A 67 17.94 -9.80 -21.09
N ARG A 68 17.62 -9.51 -22.36
CA ARG A 68 16.65 -8.48 -22.73
C ARG A 68 15.24 -8.95 -22.36
N ILE A 69 14.43 -8.04 -21.87
CA ILE A 69 13.04 -8.32 -21.51
C ILE A 69 12.12 -7.55 -22.44
N ALA A 70 11.04 -8.18 -22.88
CA ALA A 70 10.00 -7.52 -23.65
C ALA A 70 8.63 -7.82 -23.03
N LEU A 71 7.82 -6.78 -22.91
CA LEU A 71 6.43 -6.89 -22.46
C LEU A 71 5.52 -6.97 -23.67
N TRP A 72 4.61 -7.93 -23.67
CA TRP A 72 3.64 -8.16 -24.73
C TRP A 72 2.22 -8.06 -24.18
N GLY A 73 1.40 -7.25 -24.84
CA GLY A 73 -0.03 -7.10 -24.55
C GLY A 73 -0.85 -7.08 -25.82
N ASP A 74 -1.96 -7.84 -25.82
CA ASP A 74 -2.90 -7.93 -26.96
C ASP A 74 -2.20 -8.08 -28.33
N SER A 75 -1.12 -8.87 -28.37
CA SER A 75 -0.27 -9.17 -29.54
C SER A 75 0.73 -8.08 -29.99
N ALA A 76 0.85 -6.97 -29.26
CA ALA A 76 1.84 -5.92 -29.50
C ALA A 76 2.89 -5.86 -28.39
N SER A 77 4.12 -5.45 -28.73
CA SER A 77 5.14 -5.15 -27.75
C SER A 77 4.89 -3.76 -27.14
N LEU A 78 5.01 -3.66 -25.82
CA LEU A 78 4.70 -2.45 -25.05
C LEU A 78 5.99 -1.76 -24.59
N PRO A 79 6.08 -0.42 -24.72
CA PRO A 79 7.21 0.33 -24.18
C PRO A 79 7.17 0.33 -22.64
N TYR A 80 8.34 0.17 -22.04
CA TYR A 80 8.49 0.12 -20.59
C TYR A 80 9.76 0.82 -20.13
N ALA A 81 9.76 1.24 -18.88
CA ALA A 81 10.92 1.72 -18.15
C ALA A 81 11.18 0.78 -16.96
N THR A 82 12.45 0.43 -16.72
CA THR A 82 12.82 -0.34 -15.53
C THR A 82 12.84 0.61 -14.34
N TYR A 83 12.04 0.31 -13.33
CA TYR A 83 12.04 1.03 -12.06
C TYR A 83 12.88 0.25 -11.06
N ASP A 84 13.97 0.85 -10.61
CA ASP A 84 14.78 0.28 -9.54
C ASP A 84 14.26 0.77 -8.18
N ARG A 85 13.65 -0.13 -7.41
CA ARG A 85 13.24 0.18 -6.02
C ARG A 85 14.44 0.29 -5.09
N LEU A 86 15.60 -0.24 -5.48
CA LEU A 86 16.86 -0.12 -4.76
C LEU A 86 17.59 1.15 -5.22
N GLY A 87 16.90 2.30 -5.17
CA GLY A 87 17.61 3.56 -5.14
C GLY A 87 18.68 3.46 -4.05
N GLU A 88 19.94 3.69 -4.44
CA GLU A 88 21.12 3.52 -3.60
C GLU A 88 20.86 4.19 -2.25
N ILE A 89 20.52 3.40 -1.24
CA ILE A 89 20.28 3.92 0.10
C ILE A 89 21.67 4.29 0.59
N ASP A 90 21.99 5.58 0.57
CA ASP A 90 23.20 6.09 1.21
C ASP A 90 23.04 5.85 2.72
N GLN A 91 23.57 4.72 3.17
CA GLN A 91 23.55 4.35 4.58
C GLN A 91 24.27 5.41 5.45
N GLY A 92 25.09 6.28 4.84
CA GLY A 92 25.70 7.45 5.49
C GLY A 92 24.68 8.50 5.93
N GLU A 93 23.60 8.73 5.17
CA GLU A 93 22.55 9.69 5.52
C GLU A 93 21.73 9.24 6.75
N ILE A 94 21.59 7.92 6.93
CA ILE A 94 20.93 7.33 8.10
C ILE A 94 21.74 7.58 9.39
N VAL A 95 23.06 7.65 9.29
CA VAL A 95 23.98 7.84 10.43
C VAL A 95 23.97 9.29 10.95
N ASP A 96 23.58 10.26 10.13
CA ASP A 96 23.49 11.67 10.53
C ASP A 96 22.24 12.04 11.33
N ASN A 97 21.33 11.08 11.56
CA ASN A 97 20.16 11.30 12.39
C ASN A 97 20.54 11.27 13.88
N LYS A 98 21.14 12.37 14.36
CA LYS A 98 21.69 12.55 15.73
C LYS A 98 20.76 12.12 16.87
N ARG A 99 19.44 12.04 16.62
CA ARG A 99 18.43 11.68 17.62
C ARG A 99 18.04 10.20 17.58
N LEU A 100 18.37 9.46 16.51
CA LEU A 100 18.01 8.05 16.35
C LEU A 100 18.69 7.17 17.41
N GLY A 101 19.97 7.41 17.72
CA GLY A 101 20.66 6.68 18.79
C GLY A 101 19.97 6.82 20.15
N HIS A 102 19.48 8.02 20.48
CA HIS A 102 18.73 8.27 21.71
C HIS A 102 17.35 7.57 21.71
N VAL A 103 16.63 7.62 20.59
CA VAL A 103 15.34 6.94 20.43
C VAL A 103 15.48 5.42 20.51
N LEU A 104 16.55 4.85 19.92
CA LEU A 104 16.86 3.43 20.01
C LEU A 104 17.20 3.01 21.45
N ALA A 105 17.97 3.82 22.18
CA ALA A 105 18.26 3.57 23.60
C ALA A 105 16.99 3.56 24.45
N ILE A 106 16.09 4.52 24.24
CA ILE A 106 14.77 4.57 24.92
C ILE A 106 13.93 3.34 24.54
N THR A 107 13.89 3.00 23.26
CA THR A 107 13.10 1.86 22.76
C THR A 107 13.59 0.54 23.36
N ALA A 108 14.91 0.34 23.45
CA ALA A 108 15.51 -0.82 24.10
C ALA A 108 15.15 -0.90 25.58
N GLN A 109 15.14 0.23 26.30
CA GLN A 109 14.74 0.29 27.70
C GLN A 109 13.26 -0.05 27.90
N VAL A 110 12.38 0.47 27.03
CA VAL A 110 10.94 0.15 27.04
C VAL A 110 10.71 -1.32 26.69
N GLN A 111 11.48 -1.88 25.76
CA GLN A 111 11.41 -3.29 25.38
C GLN A 111 11.85 -4.19 26.53
N ALA A 112 12.97 -3.90 27.19
CA ALA A 112 13.42 -4.63 28.36
C ALA A 112 12.38 -4.61 29.49
N GLN A 113 11.70 -3.48 29.71
CA GLN A 113 10.60 -3.39 30.67
C GLN A 113 9.37 -4.20 30.26
N ARG A 114 9.06 -4.32 28.96
CA ARG A 114 7.97 -5.15 28.44
C ARG A 114 8.31 -6.63 28.52
N ASP A 115 9.53 -7.02 28.16
CA ASP A 115 10.01 -8.40 28.19
C ASP A 115 10.14 -8.90 29.64
N SER A 116 10.50 -8.02 30.57
CA SER A 116 10.46 -8.31 32.02
C SER A 116 9.03 -8.53 32.56
N ARG A 117 8.00 -8.01 31.88
CA ARG A 117 6.58 -8.27 32.19
C ARG A 117 6.05 -9.51 31.47
N GLN A 118 6.75 -10.00 30.45
CA GLN A 118 6.44 -11.29 29.85
C GLN A 118 7.03 -12.38 30.74
N GLN A 119 6.17 -13.26 31.25
CA GLN A 119 6.60 -14.41 32.00
C GLN A 119 7.41 -15.30 31.06
N ALA A 120 8.73 -15.36 31.26
CA ALA A 120 9.66 -16.16 30.48
C ALA A 120 9.23 -17.63 30.52
N GLY A 121 8.54 -18.06 29.49
CA GLY A 121 8.10 -19.43 29.32
C GLY A 121 7.67 -19.63 27.87
N PRO A 122 7.94 -20.82 27.29
CA PRO A 122 7.40 -21.16 25.97
C PRO A 122 5.88 -21.03 26.00
N SER A 123 5.27 -20.72 24.84
CA SER A 123 3.82 -20.63 24.72
C SER A 123 3.15 -21.84 25.37
N ARG A 124 2.36 -21.62 26.42
CA ARG A 124 1.71 -22.69 27.22
C ARG A 124 0.84 -23.62 26.38
N THR A 125 0.42 -23.17 25.19
CA THR A 125 -0.32 -23.96 24.20
C THR A 125 0.47 -25.12 23.60
N LEU A 126 1.81 -25.10 23.65
CA LEU A 126 2.65 -26.21 23.20
C LEU A 126 2.87 -27.28 24.29
N GLN A 127 2.47 -27.01 25.54
CA GLN A 127 2.67 -27.93 26.68
C GLN A 127 1.43 -28.75 27.03
N GLY A 128 0.40 -28.79 26.17
CA GLY A 128 -0.81 -29.58 26.39
C GLY A 128 -1.72 -29.10 27.53
N GLU A 129 -1.34 -28.01 28.22
CA GLU A 129 -2.15 -27.39 29.27
C GLU A 129 -3.33 -26.62 28.64
N PRO A 130 -4.57 -26.85 29.10
CA PRO A 130 -5.73 -26.16 28.56
C PRO A 130 -5.64 -24.66 28.86
N ALA A 131 -6.04 -23.83 27.90
CA ALA A 131 -6.05 -22.39 28.04
C ALA A 131 -6.83 -22.00 29.31
N ARG A 132 -6.18 -21.32 30.26
CA ARG A 132 -6.85 -20.84 31.46
C ARG A 132 -8.02 -19.95 31.06
N LEU A 133 -9.22 -20.32 31.47
CA LEU A 133 -10.41 -19.50 31.26
C LEU A 133 -10.21 -18.16 31.96
N ARG A 134 -10.36 -17.07 31.20
CA ARG A 134 -10.32 -15.70 31.71
C ARG A 134 -11.48 -15.51 32.71
N ARG A 135 -11.18 -15.70 34.00
CA ARG A 135 -12.11 -15.40 35.10
C ARG A 135 -12.31 -13.89 35.14
N ALA A 136 -13.56 -13.45 35.07
CA ALA A 136 -13.89 -12.05 35.26
C ALA A 136 -13.59 -11.69 36.72
N PRO A 137 -13.09 -10.47 37.00
CA PRO A 137 -12.95 -9.99 38.38
C PRO A 137 -14.31 -10.04 39.08
N LEU A 138 -14.34 -10.47 40.34
CA LEU A 138 -15.57 -10.68 41.10
C LEU A 138 -16.38 -9.39 41.32
N ASN A 139 -15.78 -8.21 41.12
CA ASN A 139 -16.44 -6.92 41.30
C ASN A 139 -17.14 -6.37 40.03
N VAL A 140 -17.07 -7.06 38.88
CA VAL A 140 -17.75 -6.61 37.65
C VAL A 140 -18.69 -7.69 37.12
N LYS A 141 -19.97 -7.34 37.04
CA LYS A 141 -20.98 -8.18 36.37
C LYS A 141 -20.81 -8.05 34.84
N ARG A 142 -20.90 -9.18 34.13
CA ARG A 142 -20.93 -9.16 32.65
C ARG A 142 -22.23 -8.54 32.16
N GLN A 143 -22.23 -7.92 30.98
CA GLN A 143 -23.42 -7.27 30.40
C GLN A 143 -24.69 -8.14 30.41
N ARG A 144 -24.54 -9.45 30.18
CA ARG A 144 -25.66 -10.41 30.16
C ARG A 144 -26.17 -10.82 31.54
N LEU A 145 -25.45 -10.46 32.60
CA LEU A 145 -25.80 -10.73 34.01
C LEU A 145 -26.31 -9.47 34.73
N ILE A 146 -26.54 -8.37 33.99
CA ILE A 146 -27.12 -7.13 34.54
C ILE A 146 -28.63 -7.34 34.68
N ASN A 147 -29.12 -7.30 35.92
CA ASN A 147 -30.53 -7.46 36.24
C ASN A 147 -31.26 -6.11 36.33
N ARG A 148 -32.59 -6.14 36.44
CA ARG A 148 -33.42 -4.94 36.59
C ARG A 148 -33.00 -4.09 37.80
N LEU A 149 -32.72 -4.74 38.94
CA LEU A 149 -32.21 -4.08 40.15
C LEU A 149 -30.90 -3.32 39.93
N ASP A 150 -30.02 -3.81 39.04
CA ASP A 150 -28.77 -3.13 38.72
C ASP A 150 -29.00 -1.87 37.87
N ARG A 151 -30.08 -1.84 37.06
CA ARG A 151 -30.49 -0.63 36.33
C ARG A 151 -31.09 0.41 37.26
N ASP A 152 -31.91 -0.04 38.21
CA ASP A 152 -32.59 0.85 39.16
C ASP A 152 -31.60 1.46 40.18
N ALA A 153 -30.48 0.76 40.46
CA ALA A 153 -29.39 1.26 41.29
C ALA A 153 -28.52 2.33 40.60
N ILE A 154 -28.58 2.45 39.27
CA ILE A 154 -27.95 3.54 38.52
C ILE A 154 -28.92 4.72 38.55
N ALA A 155 -28.88 5.47 39.65
CA ALA A 155 -29.59 6.75 39.72
C ALA A 155 -29.12 7.63 38.55
N PRO A 156 -30.03 8.28 37.80
CA PRO A 156 -29.63 9.26 36.81
C PRO A 156 -28.90 10.38 37.56
N THR A 157 -27.59 10.45 37.38
CA THR A 157 -26.86 11.67 37.75
C THR A 157 -27.44 12.78 36.88
N PRO A 158 -27.83 13.93 37.46
CA PRO A 158 -28.34 15.03 36.67
C PRO A 158 -27.26 15.44 35.67
N ILE A 159 -27.56 15.27 34.39
CA ILE A 159 -26.73 15.85 33.33
C ILE A 159 -26.90 17.37 33.48
N PRO A 160 -25.85 18.15 33.80
CA PRO A 160 -26.00 19.60 33.85
C PRO A 160 -26.42 20.07 32.45
N GLN A 161 -27.57 20.74 32.39
CA GLN A 161 -28.08 21.34 31.16
C GLN A 161 -27.14 22.47 30.74
N MET A 162 -26.22 22.19 29.81
CA MET A 162 -25.40 23.23 29.18
C MET A 162 -26.22 23.95 28.11
N ALA A 163 -27.28 24.63 28.53
CA ALA A 163 -28.02 25.57 27.71
C ALA A 163 -27.59 26.99 28.12
N ASP A 164 -26.41 27.43 27.70
CA ASP A 164 -25.95 28.84 27.75
C ASP A 164 -24.60 29.01 27.01
N ILE A 165 -24.49 28.54 25.76
CA ILE A 165 -23.28 28.76 24.92
C ILE A 165 -23.58 29.54 23.63
N LEU A 166 -24.84 29.88 23.32
CA LEU A 166 -25.19 30.58 22.08
C LEU A 166 -25.34 32.11 22.19
N THR A 167 -24.92 32.73 23.29
CA THR A 167 -25.03 34.19 23.44
C THR A 167 -23.80 34.84 24.06
N LEU A 168 -22.61 34.66 23.47
CA LEU A 168 -21.50 35.64 23.57
C LEU A 168 -20.66 35.59 22.28
N PRO A 169 -20.11 36.73 21.82
CA PRO A 169 -19.45 36.84 20.53
C PRO A 169 -18.14 36.05 20.52
N THR A 170 -17.93 35.26 19.46
CA THR A 170 -16.67 34.59 19.18
C THR A 170 -15.57 35.62 18.98
N ALA A 171 -14.70 35.76 19.97
CA ALA A 171 -13.36 36.30 19.80
C ALA A 171 -12.39 35.44 20.60
N ASN A 172 -11.64 34.57 19.91
CA ASN A 172 -10.20 34.36 20.13
C ASN A 172 -9.65 33.29 19.18
N GLN A 173 -8.66 33.70 18.40
CA GLN A 173 -7.90 32.90 17.44
C GLN A 173 -7.01 31.85 18.15
N PRO A 174 -6.67 30.72 17.49
CA PRO A 174 -5.61 29.83 17.97
C PRO A 174 -4.20 30.40 17.68
N PRO A 175 -3.20 30.10 18.52
CA PRO A 175 -1.86 30.69 18.43
C PRO A 175 -1.00 29.88 17.46
N TYR A 176 -1.00 30.22 16.17
CA TYR A 176 0.10 29.87 15.29
C TYR A 176 0.33 30.99 14.27
N SER A 177 1.34 31.82 14.57
CA SER A 177 1.91 32.76 13.63
C SER A 177 2.62 31.98 12.52
N ARG A 178 2.02 31.91 11.33
CA ARG A 178 2.78 31.68 10.11
C ARG A 178 3.50 32.98 9.76
N PRO A 179 4.79 32.94 9.39
CA PRO A 179 5.49 34.12 8.93
C PRO A 179 4.82 34.64 7.64
N ASP A 180 4.73 35.95 7.58
CA ASP A 180 3.93 36.73 6.67
C ASP A 180 4.20 36.45 5.19
N GLY A 181 3.11 36.59 4.43
CA GLY A 181 3.09 36.42 2.99
C GLY A 181 3.77 37.56 2.24
N ARG A 182 4.14 37.23 1.01
CA ARG A 182 3.88 38.13 -0.11
C ARG A 182 3.10 37.36 -1.19
N ASP A 183 2.00 38.00 -1.57
CA ASP A 183 1.37 38.00 -2.88
C ASP A 183 0.24 36.99 -3.16
N PHE A 184 -0.94 37.58 -3.06
CA PHE A 184 -2.27 37.13 -3.44
C PHE A 184 -2.43 36.95 -4.97
N ALA A 185 -3.42 36.12 -5.31
CA ALA A 185 -4.26 36.16 -6.52
C ALA A 185 -3.79 35.40 -7.78
N ALA A 186 -4.26 34.16 -7.94
CA ALA A 186 -4.93 33.71 -9.17
C ALA A 186 -5.64 32.35 -8.99
N SER A 187 -6.96 32.40 -8.87
CA SER A 187 -7.91 31.62 -9.69
C SER A 187 -7.71 30.10 -9.87
N ILE A 188 -8.23 29.28 -8.94
CA ILE A 188 -8.78 27.94 -9.27
C ILE A 188 -9.99 27.64 -8.39
N ARG A 189 -11.19 27.99 -8.87
CA ARG A 189 -12.46 27.28 -8.60
C ARG A 189 -13.59 27.82 -9.48
N VAL A 190 -13.59 27.41 -10.74
CA VAL A 190 -14.79 27.36 -11.58
C VAL A 190 -14.72 26.05 -12.38
N CYS A 191 -15.89 25.45 -12.62
CA CYS A 191 -16.15 24.25 -13.44
C CYS A 191 -16.13 22.89 -12.72
N LEU A 192 -17.01 22.72 -11.73
CA LEU A 192 -17.71 21.45 -11.55
C LEU A 192 -19.23 21.72 -11.50
N ALA A 193 -19.81 22.03 -12.68
CA ALA A 193 -21.25 22.05 -12.93
C ALA A 193 -21.51 22.23 -14.44
N ARG A 194 -21.46 21.14 -15.23
CA ARG A 194 -22.14 21.07 -16.54
C ARG A 194 -22.33 19.62 -16.99
N THR A 195 -23.05 18.86 -16.18
CA THR A 195 -23.74 17.63 -16.61
C THR A 195 -25.23 17.98 -16.63
N VAL A 196 -25.95 17.51 -17.65
CA VAL A 196 -27.36 17.82 -18.00
C VAL A 196 -27.54 19.05 -18.91
N LEU A 197 -27.38 18.85 -20.23
CA LEU A 197 -28.36 19.22 -21.29
C LEU A 197 -27.75 18.96 -22.68
N ALA A 198 -27.70 17.69 -23.11
CA ALA A 198 -27.43 17.33 -24.51
C ALA A 198 -28.21 16.06 -24.88
N ALA A 199 -29.53 16.14 -24.72
CA ALA A 199 -30.48 15.21 -25.27
C ALA A 199 -31.71 16.04 -25.69
N THR A 200 -31.75 16.45 -26.96
CA THR A 200 -32.94 16.70 -27.80
C THR A 200 -32.53 17.39 -29.11
N ARG A 201 -33.18 16.98 -30.21
CA ARG A 201 -32.94 17.25 -31.66
C ARG A 201 -32.00 16.22 -32.28
N PHE A 202 -32.42 15.18 -33.01
CA PHE A 202 -33.61 14.98 -33.85
C PHE A 202 -33.89 16.16 -34.79
N SER A 203 -33.14 16.22 -35.88
CA SER A 203 -33.68 16.14 -37.23
C SER A 203 -32.64 15.53 -38.16
#